data_AF-A0A1S2RHK1-F1
#
_entry.id   AF-A0A1S2RHK1-F1
#
_cell.length_a   1.000
_cell.length_b   1.000
_cell.length_c   1.000
_cell.angle_alpha   90.00
_cell.angle_beta   90.00
_cell.angle_gamma   90.00
#
_symmetry.space_group_name_H-M   'P 1'
#
loop_
_entity.id
_entity.type
_entity.pdbx_description
1 polymer ?
#
loop_
_entity_poly.entity_id
_entity_poly.type
_entity_poly.pdbx_seq_one_letter_code
_entity_poly.pdbx_strand_id
1 'polypeptide(L)'
;MPSITRVIEIHQEIESASNAPMLFISEILWTFLGIVFIVHLVKDRKSFSVLGLSFRGLFFVMTLLIISHLTISIMNCNFSINETQWKKGYLKPYILSLPEHKKNVEDFSLLLNNNVNGIKSIYINGEKPLWFEISLSDNHRLSKKIAVQCILQKEPIIKPFLTYKKINKNISSQYTTNAYYETILHIPEEYKVITPTN
;
A
#
# COMPACT_ATOMS: atom_id res chain seq x y z
N MET A 1 14.38 -1.45 15.91
CA MET A 1 13.44 -1.91 14.85
C MET A 1 12.50 -0.76 14.50
N PRO A 2 12.18 -0.54 13.20
CA PRO A 2 11.24 0.50 12.80
C PRO A 2 9.83 0.18 13.33
N SER A 3 9.15 1.17 13.91
CA SER A 3 7.77 1.02 14.36
C SER A 3 6.80 1.09 13.18
N ILE A 4 5.62 0.48 13.31
CA ILE A 4 4.60 0.55 12.24
C ILE A 4 4.22 1.99 11.90
N THR A 5 4.15 2.88 12.89
CA THR A 5 3.85 4.31 12.67
C THR A 5 4.88 4.94 11.75
N ARG A 6 6.18 4.65 11.98
CA ARG A 6 7.25 5.19 11.13
C ARG A 6 7.23 4.63 9.72
N VAL A 7 6.86 3.36 9.56
CA VAL A 7 6.69 2.73 8.24
C VAL A 7 5.57 3.41 7.45
N ILE A 8 4.46 3.75 8.12
CA ILE A 8 3.31 4.46 7.53
C ILE A 8 3.68 5.88 7.13
N GLU A 9 4.27 6.66 8.03
CA GLU A 9 4.67 8.05 7.79
C GLU A 9 5.52 8.18 6.52
N ILE A 10 6.56 7.35 6.41
CA ILE A 10 7.47 7.42 5.26
C ILE A 10 6.80 6.93 3.97
N HIS A 11 5.85 6.00 4.06
CA HIS A 11 5.07 5.61 2.89
C HIS A 11 4.21 6.76 2.37
N GLN A 12 3.58 7.51 3.26
CA GLN A 12 2.79 8.70 2.92
C GLN A 12 3.66 9.81 2.32
N GLU A 13 4.87 10.02 2.87
CA GLU A 13 5.84 10.95 2.28
C GLU A 13 6.17 10.57 0.83
N ILE A 14 6.38 9.28 0.55
CA ILE A 14 6.65 8.79 -0.81
C ILE A 14 5.45 8.97 -1.75
N GLU A 15 4.24 8.66 -1.29
CA GLU A 15 3.02 8.87 -2.10
C GLU A 15 2.85 10.35 -2.44
N SER A 16 3.12 11.25 -1.49
CA SER A 16 3.08 12.69 -1.73
C SER A 16 4.14 13.14 -2.74
N ALA A 17 5.37 12.60 -2.66
CA ALA A 17 6.46 12.90 -3.58
C ALA A 17 6.19 12.33 -4.99
N SER A 18 5.52 11.18 -5.10
CA SER A 18 5.08 10.60 -6.37
C SER A 18 4.09 11.50 -7.11
N ASN A 19 3.27 12.26 -6.39
CA ASN A 19 2.34 13.23 -6.96
C ASN A 19 2.99 14.58 -7.29
N ALA A 20 4.22 14.83 -6.82
CA ALA A 20 4.88 16.10 -7.01
C ALA A 20 5.09 16.54 -8.47
N PRO A 21 5.38 15.65 -9.45
CA PRO A 21 5.46 16.06 -10.86
C PRO A 21 4.17 16.72 -11.36
N MET A 22 3.01 16.22 -10.93
CA MET A 22 1.72 16.83 -11.26
C MET A 22 1.54 18.19 -10.59
N LEU A 23 2.01 18.33 -9.34
CA LEU A 23 2.02 19.62 -8.63
C LEU A 23 2.89 20.65 -9.36
N PHE A 24 4.11 20.28 -9.78
CA PHE A 24 5.00 21.16 -10.55
C PHE A 24 4.38 21.61 -11.87
N ILE A 25 3.80 20.69 -12.65
CA ILE A 25 3.13 21.02 -13.90
C ILE A 25 1.96 21.98 -13.65
N SER A 26 1.18 21.73 -12.59
CA SER A 26 0.06 22.59 -12.20
C SER A 26 0.52 23.99 -11.80
N GLU A 27 1.61 24.08 -11.04
CA GLU A 27 2.19 25.37 -10.61
C GLU A 27 2.68 26.19 -11.80
N ILE A 28 3.38 25.56 -12.76
CA ILE A 28 3.83 26.21 -14.00
C ILE A 28 2.64 26.75 -14.79
N LEU A 29 1.58 25.94 -14.94
CA LEU A 29 0.39 26.31 -15.70
C LEU A 29 -0.35 27.48 -15.05
N TRP A 30 -0.54 27.45 -13.73
CA TRP A 30 -1.18 28.55 -12.99
C TRP A 30 -0.34 29.82 -12.98
N THR A 31 0.99 29.68 -12.89
CA THR A 31 1.92 30.81 -13.01
C THR A 31 1.83 31.46 -14.39
N PHE A 32 1.80 30.65 -15.45
CA PHE A 32 1.63 31.15 -16.82
C PHE A 32 0.29 31.87 -17.00
N LEU A 33 -0.81 31.29 -16.52
CA LEU A 33 -2.13 31.94 -16.53
C LEU A 33 -2.12 33.27 -15.77
N GLY A 34 -1.46 33.32 -14.61
CA GLY A 34 -1.28 34.54 -13.83
C GLY A 34 -0.54 35.63 -14.61
N ILE A 35 0.56 35.27 -15.29
CA ILE A 35 1.32 36.21 -16.12
C ILE A 35 0.47 36.75 -17.29
N VAL A 36 -0.21 35.88 -18.03
CA VAL A 36 -1.10 36.29 -19.13
C VAL A 36 -2.19 37.23 -18.63
N PHE A 37 -2.78 36.91 -17.48
CA PHE A 37 -3.79 37.75 -16.85
C PHE A 37 -3.26 39.13 -16.45
N ILE A 38 -2.05 39.21 -15.89
CA ILE A 38 -1.37 40.49 -15.58
C ILE A 38 -1.16 41.31 -16.85
N VAL A 39 -0.66 40.71 -17.93
CA VAL A 39 -0.46 41.40 -19.22
C VAL A 39 -1.78 41.96 -19.75
N HIS A 40 -2.85 41.17 -19.67
CA HIS A 40 -4.20 41.58 -20.06
C HIS A 40 -4.73 42.75 -19.21
N LEU A 41 -4.51 42.71 -17.89
CA LEU A 41 -4.87 43.82 -16.99
C LEU A 41 -4.15 45.13 -17.34
N VAL A 42 -2.85 45.06 -17.64
CA VAL A 42 -2.05 46.25 -17.97
C VAL A 42 -2.47 46.83 -19.32
N LYS A 43 -2.78 45.98 -20.30
CA LYS A 43 -3.13 46.41 -21.67
C LYS A 43 -4.50 47.08 -21.73
N ASP A 44 -5.50 46.55 -21.04
CA ASP A 44 -6.90 47.01 -21.16
C ASP A 44 -7.34 48.02 -20.08
N ARG A 45 -6.38 48.57 -19.31
CA ARG A 45 -6.59 49.47 -18.16
C ARG A 45 -7.53 50.67 -18.37
N LYS A 46 -7.80 51.08 -19.61
CA LYS A 46 -8.66 52.24 -19.95
C LYS A 46 -10.12 51.87 -20.24
N SER A 47 -10.47 50.58 -20.29
CA SER A 47 -11.78 50.08 -20.76
C SER A 47 -12.65 49.49 -19.65
N PHE A 48 -12.29 49.67 -18.38
CA PHE A 48 -12.89 48.90 -17.29
C PHE A 48 -14.01 49.62 -16.56
N SER A 49 -15.15 48.93 -16.42
CA SER A 49 -16.19 49.28 -15.45
C SER A 49 -15.76 48.86 -14.03
N VAL A 50 -16.29 49.54 -13.01
CA VAL A 50 -16.01 49.25 -11.59
C VAL A 50 -16.30 47.78 -11.24
N LEU A 51 -17.41 47.24 -11.76
CA LEU A 51 -17.81 45.85 -11.53
C LEU A 51 -16.84 44.84 -12.17
N GLY A 52 -16.34 45.16 -13.37
CA GLY A 52 -15.31 44.36 -14.05
C GLY A 52 -13.96 44.40 -13.32
N LEU A 53 -13.65 45.49 -12.64
CA LEU A 53 -12.43 45.62 -11.83
C LEU A 53 -12.48 44.70 -10.60
N SER A 54 -13.64 44.63 -9.92
CA SER A 54 -13.84 43.76 -8.74
C SER A 54 -13.72 42.27 -9.07
N PHE A 55 -14.38 41.80 -10.14
CA PHE A 55 -14.28 40.40 -10.57
C PHE A 55 -12.85 40.00 -10.94
N ARG A 56 -12.13 40.89 -11.61
CA ARG A 56 -10.73 40.67 -11.99
C ARG A 56 -9.79 40.68 -10.79
N GLY A 57 -10.02 41.56 -9.83
CA GLY A 57 -9.31 41.56 -8.55
C GLY A 57 -9.52 40.27 -7.77
N LEU A 58 -10.76 39.78 -7.69
CA LEU A 58 -11.08 38.49 -7.08
C LEU A 58 -10.34 37.33 -7.79
N PHE A 59 -10.39 37.30 -9.12
CA PHE A 59 -9.70 36.28 -9.91
C PHE A 59 -8.18 36.30 -9.68
N PHE A 60 -7.58 37.48 -9.57
CA PHE A 60 -6.17 37.64 -9.24
C PHE A 60 -5.81 37.06 -7.88
N VAL A 61 -6.59 37.41 -6.85
CA VAL A 61 -6.40 36.88 -5.49
C VAL A 61 -6.54 35.36 -5.47
N MET A 62 -7.54 34.80 -6.16
CA MET A 62 -7.71 33.35 -6.27
C MET A 62 -6.51 32.68 -6.96
N THR A 63 -5.99 33.27 -8.03
CA THR A 63 -4.80 32.76 -8.72
C THR A 63 -3.58 32.73 -7.79
N LEU A 64 -3.36 33.80 -7.01
CA LEU A 64 -2.28 33.85 -6.03
C LEU A 64 -2.44 32.81 -4.92
N LEU A 65 -3.67 32.60 -4.42
CA LEU A 65 -3.95 31.58 -3.42
C LEU A 65 -3.66 30.16 -3.95
N ILE A 66 -4.04 29.88 -5.20
CA ILE A 66 -3.77 28.59 -5.84
C ILE A 66 -2.27 28.37 -5.99
N ILE A 67 -1.52 29.36 -6.52
CA ILE A 67 -0.07 29.27 -6.66
C ILE A 67 0.58 29.06 -5.28
N SER A 68 0.23 29.87 -4.29
CA SER A 68 0.78 29.75 -2.93
C SER A 68 0.52 28.38 -2.30
N HIS A 69 -0.68 27.84 -2.47
CA HIS A 69 -1.02 26.50 -2.00
C HIS A 69 -0.18 25.41 -2.69
N LEU A 70 0.00 25.51 -4.01
CA LEU A 70 0.83 24.58 -4.78
C LEU A 70 2.30 24.65 -4.35
N THR A 71 2.86 25.86 -4.19
CA THR A 71 4.24 26.05 -3.74
C THR A 71 4.47 25.43 -2.35
N ILE A 72 3.57 25.68 -1.39
CA ILE A 72 3.66 25.08 -0.05
C ILE A 72 3.59 23.55 -0.13
N SER A 73 2.69 23.02 -0.96
CA SER A 73 2.54 21.57 -1.13
C SER A 73 3.80 20.93 -1.70
N ILE A 74 4.44 21.58 -2.68
CA ILE A 74 5.70 21.15 -3.28
C ILE A 74 6.85 21.23 -2.27
N MET A 75 6.95 22.31 -1.50
CA MET A 75 7.99 22.47 -0.47
C MET A 75 7.90 21.40 0.63
N ASN A 76 6.70 20.90 0.90
CA ASN A 76 6.48 19.85 1.88
C ASN A 76 6.74 18.43 1.33
N CYS A 77 6.96 18.26 0.02
CA CYS A 77 7.29 16.96 -0.55
C CYS A 77 8.70 16.54 -0.16
N ASN A 78 8.83 15.42 0.56
CA ASN A 78 10.12 14.83 0.89
C ASN A 78 10.58 13.85 -0.21
N PHE A 79 11.55 14.26 -1.03
CA PHE A 79 12.12 13.44 -2.11
C PHE A 79 13.31 12.56 -1.68
N SER A 80 13.68 12.57 -0.40
CA SER A 80 14.90 11.89 0.06
C SER A 80 14.81 10.36 0.05
N ILE A 81 13.61 9.78 0.01
CA ILE A 81 13.38 8.34 0.06
C ILE A 81 12.42 7.94 -1.07
N ASN A 82 12.73 6.86 -1.78
CA ASN A 82 11.84 6.25 -2.79
C ASN A 82 11.25 4.91 -2.31
N GLU A 83 10.32 4.34 -3.10
CA GLU A 83 9.61 3.10 -2.73
C GLU A 83 10.57 1.93 -2.45
N THR A 84 11.63 1.78 -3.24
CA THR A 84 12.64 0.72 -3.05
C THR A 84 13.39 0.88 -1.74
N GLN A 85 13.83 2.11 -1.43
CA GLN A 85 14.51 2.43 -0.18
C GLN A 85 13.59 2.26 1.02
N TRP A 86 12.31 2.63 0.90
CA TRP A 86 11.32 2.40 1.94
C TRP A 86 11.07 0.91 2.20
N LYS A 87 10.89 0.12 1.13
CA LYS A 87 10.73 -1.34 1.25
C LYS A 87 11.92 -1.97 1.97
N LYS A 88 13.15 -1.58 1.59
CA LYS A 88 14.38 -2.15 2.15
C LYS A 88 14.68 -1.66 3.56
N GLY A 89 14.50 -0.37 3.83
CA GLY A 89 14.90 0.28 5.08
C GLY A 89 13.87 0.24 6.20
N TYR A 90 12.58 0.14 5.85
CA TYR A 90 11.49 0.27 6.83
C TYR A 90 10.55 -0.92 6.81
N LEU A 91 9.94 -1.23 5.65
CA LEU A 91 8.93 -2.30 5.56
C LEU A 91 9.52 -3.68 5.86
N LYS A 92 10.65 -4.04 5.21
CA LYS A 92 11.29 -5.35 5.38
C LYS A 92 11.72 -5.61 6.82
N PRO A 93 12.49 -4.73 7.49
CA PRO A 93 12.84 -4.93 8.89
C PRO A 93 11.62 -5.00 9.80
N TYR A 94 10.58 -4.22 9.51
CA TYR A 94 9.33 -4.24 10.29
C TYR A 94 8.62 -5.59 10.18
N ILE A 95 8.33 -6.09 8.97
CA ILE A 95 7.64 -7.37 8.81
C ILE A 95 8.46 -8.52 9.39
N LEU A 96 9.79 -8.53 9.20
CA LEU A 96 10.64 -9.56 9.77
C LEU A 96 10.63 -9.55 11.31
N SER A 97 10.48 -8.38 11.92
CA SER A 97 10.40 -8.22 13.38
C SER A 97 9.08 -8.65 14.01
N LEU A 98 8.03 -8.85 13.22
CA LEU A 98 6.72 -9.18 13.76
C LEU A 98 6.73 -10.57 14.39
N PRO A 99 5.95 -10.76 15.47
CA PRO A 99 5.80 -12.07 16.08
C PRO A 99 5.15 -13.04 15.10
N GLU A 100 5.66 -14.28 15.12
CA GLU A 100 5.09 -15.37 14.34
C GLU A 100 3.94 -16.01 15.11
N HIS A 101 2.80 -16.13 14.43
CA HIS A 101 1.65 -16.85 14.93
C HIS A 101 1.62 -18.25 14.34
N LYS A 102 1.31 -19.23 15.17
CA LYS A 102 1.19 -20.64 14.78
C LYS A 102 -0.27 -21.09 14.88
N LYS A 103 -0.75 -21.79 13.86
CA LYS A 103 -2.04 -22.49 13.84
C LYS A 103 -1.84 -23.94 13.45
N ASN A 104 -2.46 -24.84 14.20
CA ASN A 104 -2.45 -26.25 13.86
C ASN A 104 -3.35 -26.51 12.66
N VAL A 105 -2.87 -27.34 11.74
CA VAL A 105 -3.59 -27.75 10.54
C VAL A 105 -3.93 -29.23 10.69
N GLU A 106 -5.18 -29.58 10.45
CA GLU A 106 -5.60 -30.99 10.45
C GLU A 106 -5.43 -31.61 9.07
N ASP A 107 -5.85 -30.86 8.05
CA ASP A 107 -5.85 -31.29 6.65
C ASP A 107 -5.66 -30.08 5.74
N PHE A 108 -5.12 -30.31 4.55
CA PHE A 108 -4.91 -29.27 3.55
C PHE A 108 -4.99 -29.82 2.13
N SER A 109 -5.53 -29.03 1.21
CA SER A 109 -5.58 -29.35 -0.22
C SER A 109 -5.15 -28.16 -1.07
N LEU A 110 -4.46 -28.44 -2.18
CA LEU A 110 -4.03 -27.39 -3.12
C LEU A 110 -5.22 -26.96 -3.97
N LEU A 111 -5.50 -25.66 -4.03
CA LEU A 111 -6.49 -25.08 -4.93
C LEU A 111 -5.80 -24.66 -6.22
N LEU A 112 -6.17 -25.29 -7.34
CA LEU A 112 -5.61 -25.02 -8.67
C LEU A 112 -6.18 -23.75 -9.33
N ASN A 113 -7.27 -23.21 -8.78
CA ASN A 113 -7.94 -22.05 -9.36
C ASN A 113 -7.35 -20.74 -8.80
N ASN A 114 -7.20 -19.73 -9.67
CA ASN A 114 -6.66 -18.43 -9.27
C ASN A 114 -7.70 -17.49 -8.65
N ASN A 115 -8.99 -17.77 -8.86
CA ASN A 115 -10.08 -16.91 -8.40
C ASN A 115 -10.69 -17.40 -7.08
N VAL A 116 -9.85 -17.46 -6.04
CA VAL A 116 -10.20 -17.97 -4.72
C VAL A 116 -10.49 -16.81 -3.77
N ASN A 117 -11.66 -16.84 -3.13
CA ASN A 117 -11.99 -15.92 -2.06
C ASN A 117 -11.37 -16.43 -0.75
N GLY A 118 -10.21 -15.88 -0.37
CA GLY A 118 -9.45 -16.34 0.79
C GLY A 118 -8.48 -15.28 1.31
N ILE A 119 -7.68 -15.68 2.31
CA ILE A 119 -6.68 -14.82 2.93
C ILE A 119 -5.44 -14.76 2.03
N LYS A 120 -5.18 -13.58 1.48
CA LYS A 120 -3.96 -13.31 0.69
C LYS A 120 -2.74 -13.28 1.59
N SER A 121 -1.62 -13.76 1.04
CA SER A 121 -0.33 -13.72 1.72
C SER A 121 0.67 -12.89 0.96
N ILE A 122 1.41 -12.07 1.70
CA ILE A 122 2.38 -11.12 1.17
C ILE A 122 3.78 -11.55 1.61
N TYR A 123 4.67 -11.70 0.64
CA TYR A 123 6.07 -12.09 0.84
C TYR A 123 6.99 -10.94 0.44
N ILE A 124 7.91 -10.60 1.33
CA ILE A 124 8.88 -9.54 1.07
C ILE A 124 10.00 -10.01 0.14
N ASN A 125 10.33 -11.30 0.16
CA ASN A 125 11.41 -11.86 -0.65
C ASN A 125 10.93 -12.34 -2.04
N GLY A 126 9.68 -12.08 -2.42
CA GLY A 126 9.19 -12.35 -3.78
C GLY A 126 8.86 -13.82 -4.07
N GLU A 127 8.70 -14.64 -3.03
CA GLU A 127 8.20 -15.99 -3.19
C GLU A 127 6.76 -15.98 -3.75
N LYS A 128 6.48 -16.94 -4.62
CA LYS A 128 5.16 -17.08 -5.24
C LYS A 128 4.32 -18.07 -4.42
N PRO A 129 3.34 -17.60 -3.62
CA PRO A 129 2.49 -18.51 -2.87
C PRO A 129 1.51 -19.23 -3.78
N LEU A 130 1.06 -20.38 -3.30
CA LEU A 130 -0.05 -21.12 -3.89
C LEU A 130 -1.26 -21.05 -2.95
N TRP A 131 -2.45 -21.24 -3.51
CA TRP A 131 -3.68 -21.28 -2.73
C TRP A 131 -3.88 -22.66 -2.11
N PHE A 132 -4.09 -22.72 -0.81
CA PHE A 132 -4.45 -23.94 -0.11
C PHE A 132 -5.75 -23.76 0.63
N GLU A 133 -6.63 -24.76 0.56
CA GLU A 133 -7.71 -24.93 1.51
C GLU A 133 -7.17 -25.66 2.73
N ILE A 134 -7.29 -25.07 3.91
CA ILE A 134 -6.74 -25.57 5.17
C ILE A 134 -7.88 -25.77 6.16
N SER A 135 -7.95 -26.97 6.72
CA SER A 135 -8.83 -27.30 7.85
C SER A 135 -8.11 -26.96 9.15
N LEU A 136 -8.63 -25.95 9.86
CA LEU A 136 -8.08 -25.57 11.16
C LEU A 136 -8.75 -26.36 12.28
N SER A 137 -7.92 -26.84 13.21
CA SER A 137 -8.41 -27.39 14.48
C SER A 137 -8.77 -26.23 15.41
N ASP A 138 -10.04 -26.08 15.74
CA ASP A 138 -10.51 -25.18 16.80
C ASP A 138 -10.94 -26.05 17.97
N ASN A 139 -10.42 -25.77 19.18
CA ASN A 139 -10.45 -26.68 20.33
C ASN A 139 -11.85 -27.17 20.77
N HIS A 140 -12.96 -26.70 20.17
CA HIS A 140 -14.32 -27.14 20.52
C HIS A 140 -15.39 -27.18 19.40
N ARG A 141 -15.09 -26.95 18.10
CA ARG A 141 -16.12 -27.01 17.03
C ARG A 141 -15.58 -27.44 15.66
N LEU A 142 -16.51 -27.91 14.81
CA LEU A 142 -16.36 -28.27 13.39
C LEU A 142 -15.20 -27.55 12.69
N SER A 143 -14.28 -28.33 12.12
CA SER A 143 -13.11 -27.85 11.39
C SER A 143 -13.50 -26.77 10.38
N LYS A 144 -13.06 -25.53 10.65
CA LYS A 144 -13.30 -24.43 9.73
C LYS A 144 -12.29 -24.50 8.60
N LYS A 145 -12.77 -24.85 7.41
CA LYS A 145 -11.99 -24.75 6.18
C LYS A 145 -11.81 -23.28 5.80
N ILE A 146 -10.56 -22.88 5.55
CA ILE A 146 -10.23 -21.55 5.06
C ILE A 146 -9.29 -21.66 3.86
N ALA A 147 -9.49 -20.82 2.86
CA ALA A 147 -8.53 -20.66 1.78
C ALA A 147 -7.46 -19.64 2.18
N VAL A 148 -6.19 -20.02 2.11
CA VAL A 148 -5.04 -19.19 2.46
C VAL A 148 -3.97 -19.35 1.38
N GLN A 149 -3.35 -18.24 0.98
CA GLN A 149 -2.11 -18.30 0.21
C GLN A 149 -0.96 -18.67 1.12
N CYS A 150 -0.18 -19.68 0.78
CA CYS A 150 1.04 -19.98 1.52
C CYS A 150 2.11 -20.60 0.61
N ILE A 151 3.35 -20.56 1.07
CA ILE A 151 4.40 -21.43 0.56
C ILE A 151 4.41 -22.73 1.36
N LEU A 152 4.89 -23.79 0.74
CA LEU A 152 5.04 -25.09 1.37
C LEU A 152 6.48 -25.29 1.84
N GLN A 153 6.63 -25.74 3.08
CA GLN A 153 7.92 -26.15 3.62
C GLN A 153 7.80 -27.56 4.19
N LYS A 154 8.60 -28.47 3.68
CA LYS A 154 8.69 -29.85 4.19
C LYS A 154 9.69 -29.88 5.34
N GLU A 155 9.28 -30.47 6.46
CA GLU A 155 10.09 -30.57 7.68
C GLU A 155 9.87 -31.91 8.37
N PRO A 156 10.82 -32.37 9.21
CA PRO A 156 10.68 -33.58 10.01
C PRO A 156 9.72 -33.36 11.19
N ILE A 157 8.44 -33.17 10.87
CA ILE A 157 7.35 -32.88 11.81
C ILE A 157 6.25 -33.93 11.69
N ILE A 158 5.52 -34.18 12.78
CA ILE A 158 4.46 -35.19 12.81
C ILE A 158 3.12 -34.61 12.33
N LYS A 159 2.81 -33.36 12.71
CA LYS A 159 1.52 -32.71 12.40
C LYS A 159 1.77 -31.41 11.63
N PRO A 160 1.02 -31.15 10.55
CA PRO A 160 1.18 -29.92 9.79
C PRO A 160 0.71 -28.71 10.60
N PHE A 161 1.32 -27.56 10.33
CA PHE A 161 0.93 -26.30 10.95
C PHE A 161 1.21 -25.12 10.03
N LEU A 162 0.46 -24.05 10.21
CA LEU A 162 0.60 -22.80 9.48
C LEU A 162 1.30 -21.78 10.38
N THR A 163 2.37 -21.17 9.89
CA THR A 163 2.97 -19.96 10.49
C THR A 163 2.60 -18.75 9.65
N TYR A 164 2.38 -17.62 10.30
CA TYR A 164 2.12 -16.35 9.63
C TYR A 164 2.39 -15.17 10.56
N LYS A 165 2.65 -14.01 9.96
CA LYS A 165 2.76 -12.72 10.65
C LYS A 165 1.56 -11.84 10.32
N LYS A 166 1.23 -10.92 11.23
CA LYS A 166 0.15 -9.93 11.05
C LYS A 166 0.61 -8.53 11.43
N ILE A 167 0.21 -7.57 10.62
CA ILE A 167 0.31 -6.16 10.99
C ILE A 167 -0.94 -5.73 11.75
N ASN A 168 -0.79 -4.75 12.65
CA ASN A 168 -1.87 -4.25 13.50
C ASN A 168 -2.55 -2.98 12.96
N LYS A 169 -2.00 -2.34 11.92
CA LYS A 169 -2.62 -1.21 11.20
C LYS A 169 -2.36 -1.33 9.71
N ASN A 170 -3.24 -0.77 8.88
CA ASN A 170 -3.01 -0.70 7.45
C ASN A 170 -1.84 0.24 7.14
N ILE A 171 -0.94 -0.20 6.27
CA ILE A 171 0.20 0.60 5.82
C ILE A 171 -0.11 1.26 4.47
N SER A 172 -0.75 0.52 3.57
CA SER A 172 -1.20 1.01 2.27
C SER A 172 -2.36 0.16 1.75
N SER A 173 -2.84 0.46 0.54
CA SER A 173 -3.82 -0.38 -0.15
C SER A 173 -3.32 -1.81 -0.41
N GLN A 174 -2.01 -1.99 -0.53
CA GLN A 174 -1.37 -3.29 -0.75
C GLN A 174 -1.09 -4.01 0.56
N TYR A 175 -0.69 -3.28 1.61
CA TYR A 175 -0.28 -3.84 2.90
C TYR A 175 -1.33 -3.56 3.97
N THR A 176 -2.22 -4.54 4.20
CA THR A 176 -3.39 -4.39 5.06
C THR A 176 -3.43 -5.41 6.21
N THR A 177 -4.22 -5.12 7.25
CA THR A 177 -4.43 -6.01 8.40
C THR A 177 -5.15 -7.31 8.07
N ASN A 178 -5.80 -7.38 6.90
CA ASN A 178 -6.55 -8.54 6.45
C ASN A 178 -5.68 -9.59 5.76
N ALA A 179 -4.44 -9.22 5.38
CA ALA A 179 -3.48 -10.13 4.77
C ALA A 179 -2.65 -10.86 5.84
N TYR A 180 -2.13 -12.03 5.47
CA TYR A 180 -1.05 -12.67 6.21
C TYR A 180 0.29 -12.32 5.57
N TYR A 181 1.36 -12.35 6.37
CA TYR A 181 2.71 -11.99 5.95
C TYR A 181 3.65 -13.16 6.21
N GLU A 182 4.52 -13.46 5.25
CA GLU A 182 5.50 -14.56 5.35
C GLU A 182 4.82 -15.87 5.80
N THR A 183 3.74 -16.25 5.10
CA THR A 183 2.90 -17.39 5.49
C THR A 183 3.52 -18.70 5.02
N ILE A 184 3.80 -19.63 5.93
CA ILE A 184 4.40 -20.92 5.60
C ILE A 184 3.51 -22.04 6.12
N LEU A 185 3.16 -22.96 5.23
CA LEU A 185 2.53 -24.22 5.59
C LEU A 185 3.63 -25.27 5.75
N HIS A 186 3.89 -25.63 7.00
CA HIS A 186 4.86 -26.66 7.36
C HIS A 186 4.17 -28.01 7.30
N ILE A 187 4.73 -28.93 6.51
CA ILE A 187 4.16 -30.28 6.30
C ILE A 187 5.20 -31.37 6.60
N PRO A 188 4.77 -32.57 7.02
CA PRO A 188 5.66 -33.73 7.13
C PRO A 188 6.33 -34.05 5.78
N GLU A 189 7.60 -34.46 5.81
CA GLU A 189 8.36 -34.81 4.59
C GLU A 189 7.66 -35.87 3.73
N GLU A 190 7.07 -36.87 4.37
CA GLU A 190 6.38 -38.01 3.76
C GLU A 190 5.04 -37.62 3.12
N TYR A 191 4.50 -36.44 3.47
CA TYR A 191 3.19 -36.03 3.00
C TYR A 191 3.22 -35.69 1.50
N LYS A 192 2.30 -36.31 0.74
CA LYS A 192 2.06 -36.00 -0.67
C LYS A 192 0.97 -34.94 -0.75
N VAL A 193 1.28 -33.81 -1.37
CA VAL A 193 0.28 -32.77 -1.65
C VAL A 193 -0.70 -33.34 -2.67
N ILE A 194 -1.95 -33.55 -2.27
CA ILE A 194 -3.00 -34.07 -3.14
C ILE A 194 -3.55 -32.91 -3.96
N THR A 195 -3.37 -32.98 -5.28
CA THR A 195 -4.05 -32.10 -6.23
C THR A 195 -5.48 -32.61 -6.44
N PRO A 196 -6.52 -31.78 -6.32
CA PRO A 196 -7.86 -32.19 -6.69
C PRO A 196 -7.87 -32.58 -8.17
N THR A 197 -8.25 -33.82 -8.45
CA THR A 197 -8.60 -34.27 -9.81
C THR A 197 -9.90 -33.58 -10.20
N ASN A 198 -9.87 -32.85 -11.32
CA ASN A 198 -11.03 -32.22 -11.93
C ASN A 198 -12.20 -33.20 -12.13
#